data_AF-A0A9D7PLY6-F1
#
_entry.id   AF-A0A9D7PLY6-F1
#
_cell.length_a   1.000
_cell.length_b   1.000
_cell.length_c   1.000
_cell.angle_alpha   90.00
_cell.angle_beta   90.00
_cell.angle_gamma   90.00
#
_symmetry.space_group_name_H-M   'P 1'
#
loop_
_entity.id
_entity.type
_entity.pdbx_description
1 polymer ?
#
loop_
_entity_poly.entity_id
_entity_poly.type
_entity_poly.pdbx_seq_one_letter_code
_entity_poly.pdbx_strand_id
1 'polypeptide(L)'
;MQDCVEYSIRPLGSTLYHFETVDPSGCILRFDQSVITTPNRIGPITISQDTTICQKEGLPLSASTINDVYAYAWDTTRPGLTCYQFCRNPIAQPGVSTTYVVTVSDGSGCERLDSVTITVVPSGVIDLGPDRTICAKDSFQISLPGLTNARWTGASGISCTNCTDPILRPLGSSAYFFRST
;
A
#
# COMPACT_ATOMS: atom_id res chain seq x y z
N MET A 1 -3.34 -36.37 -48.63
CA MET A 1 -3.01 -35.24 -47.75
C MET A 1 -4.32 -34.51 -47.53
N GLN A 2 -5.04 -34.85 -46.47
CA GLN A 2 -6.26 -34.14 -46.10
C GLN A 2 -5.81 -33.03 -45.16
N ASP A 3 -5.93 -31.79 -45.61
CA ASP A 3 -5.65 -30.63 -44.77
C ASP A 3 -6.59 -30.64 -43.57
N CYS A 4 -6.04 -30.89 -42.38
CA CYS A 4 -6.75 -30.63 -41.13
C CYS A 4 -6.92 -29.12 -41.04
N VAL A 5 -8.13 -28.62 -41.34
CA VAL A 5 -8.45 -27.21 -41.18
C VAL A 5 -8.46 -26.92 -39.68
N GLU A 6 -7.40 -26.27 -39.18
CA GLU A 6 -7.37 -25.78 -37.80
C GLU A 6 -8.30 -24.56 -37.69
N TYR A 7 -9.44 -24.74 -37.02
CA TYR A 7 -10.31 -23.64 -36.63
C TYR A 7 -9.93 -23.17 -35.23
N SER A 8 -9.38 -21.96 -35.12
CA SER A 8 -9.17 -21.29 -33.83
C SER A 8 -10.46 -20.57 -33.42
N ILE A 9 -11.13 -21.09 -32.40
CA ILE A 9 -12.35 -20.53 -31.83
C ILE A 9 -12.06 -19.98 -30.42
N ARG A 10 -12.57 -18.77 -30.15
CA ARG A 10 -12.45 -18.09 -28.85
C ARG A 10 -13.85 -17.93 -28.22
N PRO A 11 -14.35 -18.91 -27.48
CA PRO A 11 -15.65 -18.79 -26.84
C PRO A 11 -15.66 -17.66 -25.79
N LEU A 12 -16.75 -16.88 -25.77
CA LEU A 12 -17.01 -15.83 -24.77
C LEU A 12 -17.84 -16.34 -23.57
N GLY A 13 -18.19 -17.63 -23.57
CA GLY A 13 -19.11 -18.27 -22.63
C GLY A 13 -18.96 -19.79 -22.65
N SER A 14 -19.50 -20.47 -21.64
CA SER A 14 -19.53 -21.94 -21.60
C SER A 14 -20.26 -22.48 -22.83
N THR A 15 -19.53 -23.08 -23.75
CA THR A 15 -20.04 -23.51 -25.06
C THR A 15 -19.77 -25.00 -25.24
N LEU A 16 -20.81 -25.73 -25.62
CA LEU A 16 -20.69 -27.13 -26.05
C LEU A 16 -20.49 -27.14 -27.56
N TYR A 17 -19.39 -27.72 -28.01
CA TYR A 17 -19.09 -27.92 -29.42
C TYR A 17 -19.48 -29.32 -29.84
N HIS A 18 -20.25 -29.40 -30.92
CA HIS A 18 -20.62 -30.65 -31.57
C HIS A 18 -19.84 -30.78 -32.87
N PHE A 19 -19.05 -31.84 -33.00
CA PHE A 19 -18.31 -32.15 -34.21
C PHE A 19 -18.96 -33.34 -34.90
N GLU A 20 -19.30 -33.17 -36.17
CA GLU A 20 -19.84 -34.24 -37.01
C GLU A 20 -18.87 -34.49 -38.16
N THR A 21 -18.50 -35.76 -38.35
CA THR A 21 -17.70 -36.18 -39.50
C THR A 21 -18.49 -37.22 -40.30
N VAL A 22 -18.56 -37.04 -41.61
CA VAL A 22 -19.20 -37.98 -42.53
C VAL A 22 -18.12 -38.65 -43.36
N ASP A 23 -18.06 -39.98 -43.34
CA ASP A 23 -17.13 -40.73 -44.19
C ASP A 23 -17.66 -40.84 -45.64
N PRO A 24 -16.83 -41.27 -46.62
CA PRO A 24 -17.26 -41.41 -48.01
C PRO A 24 -18.38 -42.44 -48.25
N SER A 25 -18.61 -43.34 -47.29
CA SER A 25 -19.72 -44.30 -47.28
C SER A 25 -21.01 -43.74 -46.66
N GLY A 26 -21.00 -42.49 -46.20
CA GLY A 26 -22.15 -41.82 -45.60
C GLY A 26 -22.37 -42.14 -44.12
N CYS A 27 -21.41 -42.79 -43.46
CA CYS A 27 -21.47 -43.02 -42.01
C CYS A 27 -21.14 -41.73 -41.27
N ILE A 28 -21.94 -41.42 -40.25
CA ILE A 28 -21.82 -40.19 -39.46
C ILE A 28 -21.26 -40.53 -38.08
N LEU A 29 -20.11 -39.96 -37.73
CA LEU A 29 -19.56 -39.99 -36.37
C LEU A 29 -19.77 -38.63 -35.70
N ARG A 30 -20.17 -38.66 -34.42
CA ARG A 30 -20.44 -37.49 -33.60
C ARG A 30 -19.50 -37.45 -32.41
N PHE A 31 -18.95 -36.28 -32.10
CA PHE A 31 -18.12 -36.03 -30.94
C PHE A 31 -18.60 -34.76 -30.23
N ASP A 32 -18.69 -34.81 -28.90
CA ASP A 32 -19.03 -33.65 -28.07
C ASP A 32 -17.79 -33.19 -27.30
N GLN A 33 -17.52 -31.88 -27.33
CA GLN A 33 -16.49 -31.26 -26.51
C GLN A 33 -17.07 -30.05 -25.77
N SER A 34 -17.03 -30.08 -24.45
CA SER A 34 -17.42 -28.95 -23.62
C SER A 34 -16.23 -28.02 -23.37
N VAL A 35 -16.42 -26.73 -23.65
CA VAL A 35 -15.50 -25.68 -23.22
C VAL A 35 -16.23 -24.83 -22.20
N ILE A 36 -15.88 -24.99 -20.92
CA ILE A 36 -16.48 -24.23 -19.83
C ILE A 36 -15.63 -22.98 -19.62
N THR A 37 -16.16 -21.81 -19.92
CA THR A 37 -15.52 -20.54 -19.51
C THR A 37 -16.18 -20.11 -18.21
N THR A 38 -15.45 -20.11 -17.11
CA THR A 38 -15.95 -19.50 -15.87
C THR A 38 -15.94 -17.99 -16.05
N PRO A 39 -17.09 -17.29 -15.99
CA PRO A 39 -17.09 -15.84 -15.97
C PRO A 39 -16.29 -15.38 -14.76
N ASN A 40 -15.45 -14.35 -14.91
CA ASN A 40 -14.64 -13.78 -13.83
C ASN A 40 -15.52 -13.57 -12.59
N ARG A 41 -15.34 -14.42 -11.59
CA ARG A 41 -16.12 -14.38 -10.34
C ARG A 41 -15.50 -13.45 -9.33
N ILE A 42 -14.42 -12.74 -9.61
CA ILE A 42 -13.87 -11.80 -8.64
C ILE A 42 -14.59 -10.47 -8.81
N GLY A 43 -15.42 -10.12 -7.83
CA GLY A 43 -16.07 -8.80 -7.79
C GLY A 43 -15.06 -7.67 -7.59
N PRO A 44 -15.48 -6.40 -7.61
CA PRO A 44 -14.60 -5.29 -7.25
C PRO A 44 -13.96 -5.55 -5.89
N ILE A 45 -12.67 -5.22 -5.78
CA ILE A 45 -11.94 -5.31 -4.53
C ILE A 45 -12.25 -4.03 -3.74
N THR A 46 -12.52 -4.21 -2.45
CA THR A 46 -12.57 -3.12 -1.48
C THR A 46 -11.34 -3.26 -0.60
N ILE A 47 -10.39 -2.33 -0.75
CA ILE A 47 -9.15 -2.22 0.02
C ILE A 47 -9.19 -1.01 0.96
N SER A 48 -8.30 -0.98 1.95
CA SER A 48 -8.04 0.20 2.77
C SER A 48 -7.73 1.44 1.92
N GLN A 49 -8.15 2.61 2.40
CA GLN A 49 -7.90 3.89 1.73
C GLN A 49 -6.45 4.34 1.85
N ASP A 50 -6.02 5.16 0.91
CA ASP A 50 -4.72 5.84 0.99
C ASP A 50 -4.61 6.64 2.30
N THR A 51 -3.52 6.41 3.02
CA THR A 51 -3.36 6.92 4.38
C THR A 51 -1.94 7.43 4.60
N THR A 52 -1.82 8.50 5.39
CA THR A 52 -0.53 9.03 5.84
C THR A 52 -0.27 8.59 7.28
N ILE A 53 0.91 8.04 7.55
CA ILE A 53 1.35 7.57 8.87
C ILE A 53 2.71 8.16 9.24
N CYS A 54 3.02 8.20 10.54
CA CYS A 54 4.37 8.55 10.99
C CYS A 54 5.32 7.35 10.87
N GLN A 55 6.62 7.61 10.68
CA GLN A 55 7.61 6.55 10.62
C GLN A 55 7.58 5.71 11.92
N LYS A 56 7.56 4.37 11.76
CA LYS A 56 7.39 3.35 12.81
C LYS A 56 5.96 3.10 13.29
N GLU A 57 4.97 3.81 12.78
CA GLU A 57 3.56 3.43 13.01
C GLU A 57 3.17 2.24 12.14
N GLY A 58 2.30 1.38 12.68
CA GLY A 58 1.69 0.28 11.95
C GLY A 58 0.27 0.60 11.54
N LEU A 59 -0.06 0.38 10.27
CA LEU A 59 -1.39 0.52 9.73
C LEU A 59 -1.96 -0.86 9.39
N PRO A 60 -3.00 -1.35 10.08
CA PRO A 60 -3.70 -2.55 9.66
C PRO A 60 -4.37 -2.30 8.31
N LEU A 61 -4.02 -3.12 7.32
CA LEU A 61 -4.67 -3.13 6.01
C LEU A 61 -5.75 -4.21 5.97
N SER A 62 -6.74 -3.98 5.12
CA SER A 62 -7.79 -4.94 4.82
C SER A 62 -8.10 -4.93 3.34
N ALA A 63 -8.31 -6.14 2.79
CA ALA A 63 -8.80 -6.35 1.44
C ALA A 63 -9.96 -7.34 1.45
N SER A 64 -10.99 -7.06 0.66
CA SER A 64 -12.21 -7.86 0.59
C SER A 64 -12.85 -7.78 -0.79
N THR A 65 -13.68 -8.77 -1.11
CA THR A 65 -14.54 -8.79 -2.30
C THR A 65 -15.77 -9.63 -1.98
N ILE A 66 -16.77 -9.55 -2.85
CA ILE A 66 -18.12 -10.12 -2.65
C ILE A 66 -18.22 -11.64 -2.87
N ASN A 67 -17.21 -12.29 -3.45
CA ASN A 67 -17.26 -13.70 -3.86
C ASN A 67 -16.21 -14.57 -3.14
N ASP A 68 -16.37 -15.90 -3.23
CA ASP A 68 -15.44 -16.88 -2.66
C ASP A 68 -14.06 -16.77 -3.31
N VAL A 69 -13.15 -16.12 -2.57
CA VAL A 69 -11.74 -15.95 -2.95
C VAL A 69 -10.93 -17.12 -2.42
N TYR A 70 -10.04 -17.61 -3.28
CA TYR A 70 -9.07 -18.62 -2.90
C TYR A 70 -7.87 -18.01 -2.17
N ALA A 71 -7.28 -16.93 -2.70
CA ALA A 71 -6.12 -16.31 -2.09
C ALA A 71 -6.05 -14.78 -2.22
N TYR A 72 -5.36 -14.17 -1.27
CA TYR A 72 -4.88 -12.78 -1.30
C TYR A 72 -3.35 -12.83 -1.29
N ALA A 73 -2.71 -12.23 -2.28
CA ALA A 73 -1.27 -12.18 -2.43
C ALA A 73 -0.81 -10.73 -2.60
N TRP A 74 -0.07 -10.20 -1.63
CA TRP A 74 0.53 -8.87 -1.71
C TRP A 74 1.89 -8.92 -2.42
N ASP A 75 2.21 -7.84 -3.13
CA ASP A 75 3.48 -7.68 -3.85
C ASP A 75 4.69 -7.76 -2.90
N THR A 76 5.48 -8.83 -3.06
CA THR A 76 6.66 -9.12 -2.24
C THR A 76 7.86 -8.22 -2.55
N THR A 77 7.82 -7.46 -3.64
CA THR A 77 8.86 -6.48 -3.96
C THR A 77 8.79 -5.25 -3.05
N ARG A 78 7.68 -5.07 -2.32
CA ARG A 78 7.45 -3.96 -1.38
C ARG A 78 7.64 -4.45 0.07
N PRO A 79 8.77 -4.18 0.73
CA PRO A 79 8.99 -4.58 2.11
C PRO A 79 8.10 -3.78 3.07
N GLY A 80 7.81 -4.36 4.24
CA GLY A 80 7.10 -3.66 5.32
C GLY A 80 5.68 -4.15 5.59
N LEU A 81 5.25 -5.29 5.04
CA LEU A 81 4.04 -5.99 5.47
C LEU A 81 4.38 -7.15 6.41
N THR A 82 3.47 -7.46 7.35
CA THR A 82 3.62 -8.62 8.24
C THR A 82 3.45 -9.97 7.54
N CYS A 83 2.69 -10.02 6.44
CA CYS A 83 2.55 -11.19 5.58
C CYS A 83 2.22 -10.78 4.15
N TYR A 84 2.48 -11.69 3.20
CA TYR A 84 2.32 -11.43 1.77
C TYR A 84 1.39 -12.42 1.09
N GLN A 85 1.68 -13.72 1.22
CA GLN A 85 0.91 -14.79 0.58
C GLN A 85 -0.21 -15.29 1.49
N PHE A 86 -1.37 -15.63 0.90
CA PHE A 86 -2.57 -16.06 1.62
C PHE A 86 -2.96 -15.12 2.77
N CYS A 87 -2.72 -13.82 2.59
CA CYS A 87 -2.75 -12.82 3.65
C CYS A 87 -3.77 -11.75 3.31
N ARG A 88 -4.93 -11.80 3.96
CA ARG A 88 -6.01 -10.83 3.72
C ARG A 88 -5.76 -9.48 4.42
N ASN A 89 -5.28 -9.54 5.67
CA ASN A 89 -5.18 -8.37 6.55
C ASN A 89 -3.76 -8.23 7.14
N PRO A 90 -2.74 -7.85 6.34
CA PRO A 90 -1.42 -7.54 6.89
C PRO A 90 -1.44 -6.24 7.69
N ILE A 91 -0.46 -6.07 8.57
CA ILE A 91 -0.11 -4.76 9.13
C ILE A 91 1.03 -4.18 8.29
N ALA A 92 0.86 -2.96 7.82
CA ALA A 92 1.86 -2.23 7.05
C ALA A 92 2.68 -1.29 7.94
N GLN A 93 3.99 -1.45 7.89
CA GLN A 93 5.02 -0.64 8.55
C GLN A 93 6.15 -0.31 7.55
N PRO A 94 5.87 0.37 6.43
CA PRO A 94 6.92 0.74 5.47
C PRO A 94 7.89 1.77 6.06
N GLY A 95 9.17 1.68 5.67
CA GLY A 95 10.20 2.65 6.07
C GLY A 95 10.15 3.98 5.31
N VAL A 96 9.52 3.98 4.13
CA VAL A 96 9.34 5.13 3.22
C VAL A 96 7.97 5.03 2.55
N SER A 97 7.45 6.13 1.99
CA SER A 97 6.17 6.10 1.28
C SER A 97 6.11 5.00 0.23
N THR A 98 5.15 4.10 0.35
CA THR A 98 5.08 2.85 -0.41
C THR A 98 3.65 2.57 -0.84
N THR A 99 3.45 2.25 -2.12
CA THR A 99 2.20 1.67 -2.63
C THR A 99 2.28 0.16 -2.56
N TYR A 100 1.28 -0.47 -1.95
CA TYR A 100 1.11 -1.91 -1.90
C TYR A 100 0.03 -2.34 -2.86
N VAL A 101 0.29 -3.41 -3.62
CA VAL A 101 -0.66 -4.01 -4.56
C VAL A 101 -1.05 -5.37 -4.03
N VAL A 102 -2.34 -5.68 -4.03
CA VAL A 102 -2.88 -7.00 -3.70
C VAL A 102 -3.45 -7.65 -4.95
N THR A 103 -3.05 -8.89 -5.21
CA THR A 103 -3.68 -9.77 -6.19
C THR A 103 -4.63 -10.69 -5.45
N VAL A 104 -5.88 -10.71 -5.91
CA VAL A 104 -6.95 -11.59 -5.42
C VAL A 104 -7.18 -12.65 -6.50
N SER A 105 -7.16 -13.93 -6.11
CA SER A 105 -7.41 -15.04 -7.03
C SER A 105 -8.55 -15.95 -6.57
N ASP A 106 -9.29 -16.51 -7.51
CA ASP A 106 -10.31 -17.52 -7.24
C ASP A 106 -9.80 -18.95 -7.52
N GLY A 107 -10.58 -19.96 -7.12
CA GLY A 107 -10.21 -21.36 -7.33
C GLY A 107 -10.21 -21.81 -8.81
N SER A 108 -10.65 -20.94 -9.73
CA SER A 108 -10.64 -21.18 -11.18
C SER A 108 -9.43 -20.50 -11.87
N GLY A 109 -8.58 -19.81 -11.10
CA GLY A 109 -7.40 -19.11 -11.61
C GLY A 109 -7.67 -17.73 -12.19
N CYS A 110 -8.87 -17.15 -11.99
CA CYS A 110 -9.09 -15.74 -12.32
C CYS A 110 -8.35 -14.86 -11.31
N GLU A 111 -7.87 -13.70 -11.75
CA GLU A 111 -7.19 -12.72 -10.89
C GLU A 111 -7.75 -11.31 -11.05
N ARG A 112 -7.72 -10.54 -9.96
CA ARG A 112 -7.99 -9.10 -9.94
C ARG A 112 -6.99 -8.42 -9.01
N LEU A 113 -6.57 -7.21 -9.37
CA LEU A 113 -5.61 -6.44 -8.57
C LEU A 113 -6.24 -5.15 -8.07
N ASP A 114 -5.77 -4.69 -6.92
CA ASP A 114 -6.05 -3.38 -6.35
C ASP A 114 -4.85 -2.88 -5.53
N SER A 115 -4.81 -1.60 -5.18
CA SER A 115 -3.66 -1.00 -4.50
C SER A 115 -4.05 0.03 -3.45
N VAL A 116 -3.16 0.18 -2.46
CA VAL A 116 -3.24 1.23 -1.43
C VAL A 116 -1.89 1.92 -1.29
N THR A 117 -1.90 3.25 -1.20
CA THR A 117 -0.71 4.07 -0.98
C THR A 117 -0.61 4.50 0.47
N ILE A 118 0.53 4.16 1.09
CA ILE A 118 0.87 4.61 2.43
C ILE A 118 1.96 5.66 2.32
N THR A 119 1.64 6.88 2.73
CA THR A 119 2.61 7.98 2.80
C THR A 119 3.26 7.98 4.18
N VAL A 120 4.59 7.86 4.23
CA VAL A 120 5.34 7.85 5.50
C VAL A 120 5.93 9.23 5.73
N VAL A 121 5.51 9.87 6.82
CA VAL A 121 6.14 11.10 7.32
C VAL A 121 7.34 10.69 8.18
N PRO A 122 8.57 11.07 7.79
CA PRO A 122 9.76 10.79 8.60
C PRO A 122 9.57 11.34 10.01
N SER A 123 9.83 10.51 11.01
CA SER A 123 9.87 10.97 12.40
C SER A 123 11.15 11.78 12.55
N GLY A 124 11.04 13.10 12.37
CA GLY A 124 12.18 14.00 12.53
C GLY A 124 12.70 13.91 13.97
N VAL A 125 13.86 13.26 14.16
CA VAL A 125 14.68 13.53 15.34
C VAL A 125 15.24 14.92 15.12
N ILE A 126 14.62 15.90 15.76
CA ILE A 126 15.08 17.28 15.69
C ILE A 126 16.25 17.39 16.65
N ASP A 127 17.46 17.43 16.10
CA ASP A 127 18.67 17.69 16.86
C ASP A 127 18.79 19.21 17.08
N LEU A 128 18.60 19.66 18.32
CA LEU A 128 18.80 21.06 18.71
C LEU A 128 20.29 21.40 18.94
N GLY A 129 21.18 20.43 18.71
CA GLY A 129 22.59 20.49 19.07
C GLY A 129 22.83 20.14 20.54
N PRO A 130 24.10 20.10 20.98
CA PRO A 130 24.45 19.85 22.37
C PRO A 130 24.00 20.98 23.29
N ASP A 131 23.84 20.66 24.58
CA ASP A 131 23.57 21.66 25.62
C ASP A 131 24.61 22.77 25.61
N ARG A 132 24.12 24.01 25.74
CA ARG A 132 24.97 25.20 25.73
C ARG A 132 25.01 25.87 27.10
N THR A 133 26.21 26.17 27.57
CA THR A 133 26.42 27.10 28.68
C THR A 133 26.63 28.49 28.10
N ILE A 134 25.77 29.44 28.45
CA ILE A 134 25.89 30.86 28.07
C ILE A 134 25.97 31.73 29.34
N CYS A 135 26.51 32.94 29.24
CA CYS A 135 26.55 33.85 30.39
C CYS A 135 25.15 34.34 30.76
N ALA A 136 24.96 34.73 32.03
CA ALA A 136 23.68 35.29 32.46
C ALA A 136 23.32 36.53 31.62
N LYS A 137 22.09 36.58 31.11
CA LYS A 137 21.54 37.60 30.20
C LYS A 137 21.98 37.50 28.74
N ASP A 138 22.85 36.55 28.38
CA ASP A 138 23.10 36.26 26.97
C ASP A 138 21.88 35.62 26.30
N SER A 139 21.93 35.61 24.98
CA SER A 139 20.90 34.99 24.16
C SER A 139 21.54 34.17 23.07
N PHE A 140 20.87 33.12 22.63
CA PHE A 140 21.26 32.37 21.44
C PHE A 140 20.04 32.12 20.56
N GLN A 141 20.28 32.02 19.26
CA GLN A 141 19.25 31.72 18.28
C GLN A 141 19.30 30.24 17.92
N ILE A 142 18.14 29.59 17.92
CA ILE A 142 17.96 28.28 17.30
C ILE A 142 17.43 28.50 15.89
N SER A 143 17.82 27.67 14.93
CA SER A 143 17.25 27.66 13.58
C SER A 143 16.90 26.23 13.20
N LEU A 144 15.62 25.99 12.90
CA LEU A 144 15.09 24.68 12.51
C LEU A 144 14.54 24.73 11.07
N PRO A 145 15.42 24.77 10.06
CA PRO A 145 14.99 24.84 8.67
C PRO A 145 14.20 23.58 8.28
N GLY A 146 13.09 23.75 7.57
CA GLY A 146 12.27 22.65 7.06
C GLY A 146 11.16 22.15 7.99
N LEU A 147 11.03 22.71 9.19
CA LEU A 147 9.88 22.42 10.06
C LEU A 147 8.72 23.37 9.79
N THR A 148 7.50 22.87 9.95
CA THR A 148 6.26 23.65 9.99
C THR A 148 5.61 23.52 11.37
N ASN A 149 4.85 24.53 11.80
CA ASN A 149 4.10 24.51 13.05
C ASN A 149 4.93 24.23 14.32
N ALA A 150 6.13 24.79 14.38
CA ALA A 150 6.95 24.79 15.58
C ALA A 150 6.20 25.42 16.77
N ARG A 151 6.14 24.72 17.90
CA ARG A 151 5.63 25.22 19.18
C ARG A 151 6.66 25.01 20.28
N TRP A 152 7.07 26.11 20.88
CA TRP A 152 8.00 26.14 22.00
C TRP A 152 7.28 26.29 23.33
N THR A 153 7.66 25.49 24.31
CA THR A 153 7.19 25.56 25.69
C THR A 153 8.37 25.48 26.66
N GLY A 154 8.17 25.84 27.94
CA GLY A 154 9.21 25.79 28.96
C GLY A 154 9.38 27.12 29.69
N ALA A 155 10.63 27.41 30.08
CA ALA A 155 10.99 28.61 30.84
C ALA A 155 10.71 29.92 30.07
N SER A 156 10.69 31.04 30.78
CA SER A 156 10.59 32.37 30.17
C SER A 156 11.82 32.71 29.31
N GLY A 157 11.71 33.76 28.48
CA GLY A 157 12.82 34.21 27.63
C GLY A 157 12.85 33.62 26.21
N ILE A 158 11.75 33.05 25.73
CA ILE A 158 11.57 32.64 24.33
C ILE A 158 11.05 33.85 23.54
N SER A 159 11.74 34.29 22.49
CA SER A 159 11.30 35.47 21.70
C SER A 159 10.00 35.23 20.93
N CYS A 160 9.78 34.01 20.46
CA CYS A 160 8.56 33.60 19.76
C CYS A 160 8.28 32.12 20.02
N THR A 161 7.04 31.80 20.40
CA THR A 161 6.66 30.43 20.73
C THR A 161 6.14 29.65 19.53
N ASN A 162 5.77 30.30 18.43
CA ASN A 162 5.21 29.68 17.22
C ASN A 162 6.08 29.91 15.97
N CYS A 163 7.41 29.95 16.14
CA CYS A 163 8.38 30.21 15.08
C CYS A 163 9.42 29.09 15.04
N THR A 164 10.06 28.94 13.88
CA THR A 164 11.13 27.96 13.66
C THR A 164 12.52 28.48 14.02
N ASP A 165 12.62 29.76 14.38
CA ASP A 165 13.89 30.47 14.61
C ASP A 165 13.92 31.35 15.88
N PRO A 166 13.47 30.86 17.07
CA PRO A 166 13.43 31.70 18.26
C PRO A 166 14.82 32.05 18.79
N ILE A 167 14.86 33.18 19.48
CA ILE A 167 15.95 33.59 20.35
C ILE A 167 15.58 33.18 21.78
N LEU A 168 16.44 32.36 22.40
CA LEU A 168 16.30 31.91 23.78
C LEU A 168 17.19 32.76 24.70
N ARG A 169 16.60 33.22 25.80
CA ARG A 169 17.20 34.09 26.83
C ARG A 169 17.05 33.44 28.22
N PRO A 170 17.76 32.35 28.51
CA PRO A 170 17.68 31.68 29.81
C PRO A 170 18.12 32.63 30.93
N LEU A 171 17.30 32.73 31.98
CA LEU A 171 17.58 33.52 33.18
C LEU A 171 18.34 32.72 34.27
N GLY A 172 18.64 31.45 33.98
CA GLY A 172 19.31 30.48 34.83
C GLY A 172 19.29 29.09 34.16
N SER A 173 19.62 28.03 34.90
CA SER A 173 19.47 26.65 34.40
C SER A 173 18.00 26.40 34.03
N SER A 174 17.72 26.29 32.74
CA SER A 174 16.36 26.28 32.18
C SER A 174 16.25 25.24 31.08
N ALA A 175 15.11 24.55 31.04
CA ALA A 175 14.78 23.63 29.95
C ALA A 175 13.74 24.27 29.03
N TYR A 176 13.97 24.16 27.73
CA TYR A 176 13.04 24.54 26.68
C TYR A 176 12.63 23.28 25.92
N PHE A 177 11.35 23.15 25.63
CA PHE A 177 10.78 22.01 24.93
C PHE A 177 10.21 22.47 23.60
N PHE A 178 10.35 21.61 22.60
CA PHE A 178 9.87 21.84 21.25
C PHE A 178 8.87 20.76 20.86
N ARG A 179 7.79 21.16 20.19
CA ARG A 179 6.86 20.26 19.50
C ARG A 179 6.57 20.80 18.10
N SER A 180 6.56 19.92 17.10
CA SER A 180 6.06 20.22 15.75
C SER A 180 4.98 19.20 15.43
N THR A 181 3.94 19.66 14.73
CA THR A 181 2.78 18.87 14.28
C THR A 181 2.64 18.95 12.77
#